data_AF-A0A6F8T5G1-F1
#
_entry.id   AF-A0A6F8T5G1-F1
#
_cell.length_a   1.000
_cell.length_b   1.000
_cell.length_c   1.000
_cell.angle_alpha   90.00
_cell.angle_beta   90.00
_cell.angle_gamma   90.00
#
_symmetry.space_group_name_H-M   'P 1'
#
loop_
_entity.id
_entity.type
_entity.pdbx_description
1 polymer ?
#
loop_
_entity_poly.entity_id
_entity_poly.type
_entity_poly.pdbx_seq_one_letter_code
_entity_poly.pdbx_strand_id
1 'polypeptide(L)' 'MEEMEDRWLSISEICKYLGVSNDTVYKWIDKHEMPAHRMGRLWKLKKAEVDEWVKAGGALNT' A
#
# COMPACT_ATOMS: atom_id res chain seq x y z
N MET A 1 20.10 -9.80 6.87
CA MET A 1 19.09 -9.20 7.77
C MET A 1 18.07 -8.51 6.87
N GLU A 2 17.41 -9.29 5.99
CA GLU A 2 16.53 -8.80 4.91
C GLU A 2 15.54 -9.95 4.53
N GLU A 3 14.69 -10.38 5.46
CA GLU A 3 13.65 -11.40 5.19
C GLU A 3 12.22 -10.85 5.33
N MET A 4 12.09 -9.53 5.55
CA MET A 4 10.81 -8.84 5.67
C MET A 4 10.39 -8.07 4.42
N GLU A 5 11.24 -7.98 3.39
CA GLU A 5 11.05 -7.06 2.27
C GLU A 5 10.20 -7.62 1.12
N ASP A 6 9.97 -8.94 1.07
CA ASP A 6 9.17 -9.57 -0.01
C ASP A 6 7.82 -10.14 0.47
N ARG A 7 7.36 -9.80 1.67
CA ARG A 7 6.03 -10.25 2.13
C ARG A 7 4.93 -9.36 1.58
N TRP A 8 3.99 -9.99 0.87
CA TRP A 8 2.74 -9.41 0.41
C TRP A 8 1.83 -9.01 1.59
N LEU A 9 1.79 -7.71 1.88
CA LEU A 9 0.97 -7.12 2.92
C LEU A 9 -0.48 -7.01 2.47
N SER A 10 -1.40 -7.19 3.39
CA SER A 10 -2.82 -6.95 3.16
C SER A 10 -3.15 -5.47 3.38
N ILE A 11 -4.28 -4.98 2.86
CA ILE A 11 -4.73 -3.58 3.07
C ILE A 11 -4.71 -3.20 4.56
N SER A 12 -5.19 -4.07 5.44
CA SER A 12 -5.20 -3.80 6.88
C SER A 12 -3.80 -3.65 7.48
N GLU A 13 -2.78 -4.31 6.91
CA GLU A 13 -1.40 -4.22 7.38
C GLU A 13 -0.73 -2.94 6.87
N ILE A 14 -0.95 -2.56 5.60
CA ILE A 14 -0.42 -1.30 5.07
C ILE A 14 -1.08 -0.09 5.74
N CYS A 15 -2.37 -0.20 6.05
CA CYS A 15 -3.14 0.76 6.85
C CYS A 15 -2.49 0.98 8.23
N LYS A 16 -2.15 -0.09 8.94
CA LYS A 16 -1.42 -0.02 10.22
C LYS A 16 -0.01 0.53 10.06
N TYR A 17 0.69 0.16 8.97
CA TYR A 17 2.06 0.60 8.71
C TYR A 17 2.13 2.11 8.43
N LEU A 18 1.22 2.63 7.63
CA LEU A 18 1.16 4.04 7.24
C LEU A 18 0.39 4.91 8.25
N GLY A 19 -0.35 4.29 9.18
CA GLY A 19 -1.18 5.01 10.15
C GLY A 19 -2.40 5.71 9.54
N VAL A 20 -2.88 5.24 8.39
CA VAL A 20 -4.04 5.81 7.69
C VAL A 20 -5.26 4.90 7.80
N SER A 21 -6.45 5.39 7.44
CA SER A 21 -7.67 4.55 7.44
C SER A 21 -7.73 3.64 6.22
N ASN A 22 -8.42 2.48 6.33
CA ASN A 22 -8.65 1.59 5.18
C ASN A 22 -9.33 2.33 4.01
N ASP A 23 -10.25 3.25 4.30
CA ASP A 23 -10.91 4.10 3.30
C ASP A 23 -9.92 4.94 2.50
N THR A 24 -8.91 5.52 3.17
CA THR A 24 -7.83 6.28 2.54
C THR A 24 -7.01 5.39 1.60
N VAL A 25 -6.68 4.17 2.04
CA VAL A 25 -5.94 3.21 1.21
C VAL A 25 -6.75 2.81 -0.04
N TYR A 26 -8.05 2.54 0.11
CA TYR A 26 -8.91 2.27 -1.05
C TYR A 26 -8.98 3.46 -2.00
N LYS A 27 -9.08 4.70 -1.49
CA LYS A 27 -9.01 5.92 -2.31
C LYS A 27 -7.67 6.04 -3.03
N TRP A 28 -6.56 5.66 -2.42
CA TRP A 28 -5.25 5.68 -3.06
C TRP A 28 -5.12 4.62 -4.15
N ILE A 29 -5.68 3.42 -3.94
CA ILE A 29 -5.72 2.37 -4.97
C ILE A 29 -6.56 2.82 -6.18
N ASP A 30 -7.71 3.46 -5.94
CA ASP A 30 -8.64 3.89 -7.00
C ASP A 30 -8.20 5.18 -7.72
N LYS A 31 -7.78 6.21 -6.97
CA LYS A 31 -7.53 7.56 -7.51
C LYS A 31 -6.06 7.88 -7.75
N HIS A 32 -5.15 7.22 -7.05
CA HIS A 32 -3.72 7.54 -7.07
C HIS A 32 -2.87 6.35 -7.51
N GLU A 33 -3.52 5.33 -8.11
CA GLU A 33 -2.89 4.13 -8.67
C GLU A 33 -1.84 3.52 -7.73
N MET A 34 -2.18 3.47 -6.44
CA MET A 34 -1.30 2.87 -5.44
C MET A 34 -0.95 1.43 -5.84
N PRO A 35 0.34 1.02 -5.76
CA PRO A 35 0.79 -0.29 -6.19
C PRO A 35 0.17 -1.41 -5.36
N ALA A 36 -0.96 -1.90 -5.83
CA ALA A 36 -1.74 -2.97 -5.23
C ALA A 36 -1.94 -4.07 -6.26
N HIS A 37 -1.56 -5.29 -5.89
CA HIS A 37 -1.66 -6.45 -6.75
C HIS A 37 -2.88 -7.28 -6.35
N ARG A 38 -3.72 -7.59 -7.32
CA ARG A 38 -4.95 -8.35 -7.07
C ARG A 38 -4.63 -9.85 -7.06
N MET A 39 -4.54 -10.43 -5.87
CA MET A 39 -4.35 -11.87 -5.68
C MET A 39 -5.71 -12.50 -5.35
N GLY A 40 -6.45 -12.84 -6.41
CA GLY A 40 -7.80 -13.39 -6.31
C GLY A 40 -8.84 -12.34 -5.87
N ARG A 41 -9.43 -12.53 -4.68
CA ARG A 41 -10.40 -11.59 -4.09
C ARG A 41 -9.77 -10.54 -3.17
N LEU A 42 -8.48 -10.66 -2.88
CA LEU A 42 -7.77 -9.82 -1.93
C LEU A 42 -6.72 -8.99 -2.66
N TRP A 43 -6.58 -7.73 -2.24
CA TRP A 43 -5.46 -6.89 -2.64
C TRP A 43 -4.25 -7.18 -1.76
N LYS A 44 -3.11 -7.35 -2.41
CA LYS A 44 -1.82 -7.58 -1.80
C LYS A 44 -0.87 -6.47 -2.23
N LEU A 45 -0.22 -5.83 -1.28
CA LEU A 45 0.67 -4.70 -1.50
C LEU A 45 2.08 -5.09 -1.07
N LYS A 46 3.09 -4.73 -1.86
CA LYS A 46 4.47 -4.84 -1.40
C LYS A 46 4.85 -3.58 -0.66
N LYS A 47 5.48 -3.75 0.50
CA LYS A 47 5.95 -2.63 1.32
C LYS A 47 6.89 -1.71 0.55
N ALA A 48 7.84 -2.28 -0.20
CA ALA A 48 8.83 -1.52 -0.96
C ALA A 48 8.16 -0.61 -2.00
N GLU A 49 7.28 -1.16 -2.84
CA GLU A 49 6.56 -0.38 -3.86
C GLU A 49 5.71 0.73 -3.24
N VAL A 50 5.04 0.44 -2.12
CA VAL A 50 4.24 1.45 -1.41
C VAL A 50 5.13 2.54 -0.83
N ASP A 51 6.28 2.20 -0.24
CA ASP A 51 7.22 3.17 0.33
C ASP A 51 7.80 4.08 -0.75
N GLU A 52 8.18 3.52 -1.91
CA GLU A 52 8.62 4.28 -3.07
C GLU A 52 7.53 5.21 -3.60
N TRP A 53 6.29 4.71 -3.69
CA TRP A 53 5.14 5.52 -4.12
C TRP A 53 4.82 6.65 -3.13
N VAL A 54 4.90 6.39 -1.82
CA VAL A 54 4.73 7.41 -0.78
C VAL A 54 5.84 8.47 -0.89
N LYS A 55 7.10 8.05 -1.08
CA LYS A 55 8.25 8.95 -1.28
C LYS A 55 8.13 9.78 -2.56
N ALA A 56 7.55 9.21 -3.62
CA ALA A 56 7.24 9.92 -4.87
C ALA A 56 6.09 10.94 -4.70
N GLY A 57 5.44 10.96 -3.54
CA GLY A 57 4.36 11.90 -3.22
C GLY A 57 2.98 11.43 -3.66
N GLY A 58 2.79 10.13 -3.88
CA GLY A 58 1.45 9.58 -4.19
C GLY A 58 0.41 9.84 -3.08
N ALA A 59 0.86 9.99 -1.83
CA ALA A 59 0.02 10.30 -0.67
C ALA A 59 -0.19 11.81 -0.42
N LEU A 60 0.47 12.70 -1.17
CA LEU A 60 0.56 14.15 -0.87
C LEU A 60 -0.62 15.01 -1.36
N ASN A 61 -1.70 14.41 -1.85
CA ASN A 61 -2.81 15.16 -2.47
C ASN A 61 -4.16 15.00 -1.73
N THR A 62 -4.13 14.86 -0.40
CA THR A 62 -5.33 14.82 0.46
C THR A 62 -5.66 16.18 1.06
#